data_AF-A0A8H6SEM2-F1
#
_entry.id   AF-A0A8H6SEM2-F1
#
_cell.length_a   1.000
_cell.length_b   1.000
_cell.length_c   1.000
_cell.angle_alpha   90.00
_cell.angle_beta   90.00
_cell.angle_gamma   90.00
#
_symmetry.space_group_name_H-M   'P 1'
#
loop_
_entity.id
_entity.type
_entity.pdbx_description
1 polymer ?
#
loop_
_entity_poly.entity_id
_entity_poly.type
_entity_poly.pdbx_seq_one_letter_code
_entity_poly.pdbx_strand_id
1 'polypeptide(L)'
;MDADRKSAVSSFYGRKGSLDALNHDFNAAAPSSARSPRGDDASSFFNPDRQSMDLLSGPPSGAMRSAGYNGSSFFPGGRIEPLKDEEEQVDNDPGWDVYADFNNAGPRYSNAFGIGGQDPAAYQSLPGGAGTPKAESTIGSSGPVELVTVPAMGAEWGKDELRGMTKAGKRERKAERRKQLWQDWTRGRRGAKWLTKRVMVFIAFGVIAIIAVLIGILLPRVPDFALSNNAPLANATGSWASAVDTEFSRVPANFSFPAFANLQVDTTSNYIPIKLHLTAKVFDLASGFIIGTGDMGKQTFAAKDLIPIQLPLNFSYIANNDSDTTWVDWYNGCRSKSQYPNGDRPSVQFTLQLSMTIDGRVGSFGSSTTVNNANCPIELPTNSV
;
A
#
# COMPACT_ATOMS: atom_id res chain seq x y z
N MET A 1 -29.67 -47.43 10.99
CA MET A 1 -28.91 -46.20 10.69
C MET A 1 -27.56 -46.60 10.18
N ASP A 2 -27.19 -45.97 9.09
CA ASP A 2 -26.48 -46.53 7.96
C ASP A 2 -24.97 -46.72 8.14
N ALA A 3 -24.46 -47.55 7.24
CA ALA A 3 -23.11 -48.07 7.15
C ALA A 3 -22.12 -47.05 6.57
N ASP A 4 -20.99 -46.87 7.24
CA ASP A 4 -19.76 -46.36 6.63
C ASP A 4 -18.89 -47.52 6.16
N ARG A 5 -19.00 -47.81 4.86
CA ARG A 5 -17.98 -48.53 4.08
C ARG A 5 -17.31 -47.52 3.17
N LYS A 6 -15.97 -47.43 3.25
CA LYS A 6 -15.02 -47.22 2.13
C LYS A 6 -13.58 -47.12 2.71
N SER A 7 -12.82 -48.21 2.63
CA SER A 7 -11.81 -48.45 1.58
C SER A 7 -10.51 -47.65 1.77
N ALA A 8 -9.54 -48.24 2.44
CA ALA A 8 -8.14 -47.85 2.33
C ALA A 8 -7.37 -49.04 1.71
N VAL A 9 -7.18 -48.97 0.39
CA VAL A 9 -6.20 -49.78 -0.33
C VAL A 9 -4.99 -48.89 -0.60
N SER A 10 -3.83 -49.52 -0.42
CA SER A 10 -2.44 -49.06 -0.56
C SER A 10 -2.15 -48.28 -1.86
N SER A 11 -1.13 -47.44 -1.94
CA SER A 11 0.27 -47.88 -2.01
C SER A 11 1.21 -46.72 -2.40
N PHE A 12 2.52 -46.96 -2.22
CA PHE A 12 3.63 -46.21 -2.82
C PHE A 12 3.83 -44.74 -2.37
N TYR A 13 4.60 -44.52 -1.30
CA TYR A 13 6.00 -44.04 -1.40
C TYR A 13 6.67 -44.16 -0.03
N GLY A 14 7.79 -44.88 0.00
CA GLY A 14 8.64 -45.05 1.17
C GLY A 14 9.39 -43.76 1.51
N ARG A 15 9.41 -43.47 2.81
CA ARG A 15 10.23 -42.47 3.47
C ARG A 15 11.70 -42.93 3.46
N LYS A 16 12.61 -42.12 2.91
CA LYS A 16 14.06 -42.21 3.16
C LYS A 16 14.59 -40.84 3.59
N GLY A 17 15.35 -40.86 4.68
CA GLY A 17 15.76 -39.69 5.44
C GLY A 17 16.76 -38.79 4.71
N SER A 18 16.58 -37.49 4.92
CA SER A 18 17.55 -36.45 4.67
C SER A 18 18.53 -36.44 5.84
N LEU A 19 19.72 -37.03 5.65
CA LEU A 19 20.88 -36.77 6.50
C LEU A 19 21.81 -35.83 5.75
N ASP A 20 22.03 -34.71 6.41
CA ASP A 20 22.86 -33.56 6.08
C ASP A 20 24.34 -33.97 6.04
N ALA A 21 25.02 -33.66 4.93
CA ALA A 21 26.38 -34.10 4.63
C ALA A 21 27.35 -32.92 4.51
N LEU A 22 27.20 -31.85 5.31
CA LEU A 22 28.14 -30.73 5.23
C LEU A 22 28.33 -29.88 6.50
N ASN A 23 28.16 -30.46 7.70
CA ASN A 23 28.63 -29.81 8.94
C ASN A 23 29.18 -30.85 9.93
N HIS A 24 30.49 -31.10 9.86
CA HIS A 24 31.26 -31.68 10.97
C HIS A 24 32.36 -30.69 11.36
N ASP A 25 32.22 -30.12 12.56
CA ASP A 25 33.25 -29.36 13.24
C ASP A 25 34.36 -30.29 13.76
N PHE A 26 35.61 -29.99 13.40
CA PHE A 26 36.79 -30.43 14.16
C PHE A 26 37.65 -29.20 14.46
N ASN A 27 37.84 -28.94 15.75
CA ASN A 27 38.83 -28.00 16.28
C ASN A 27 40.23 -28.62 16.27
N ALA A 28 41.23 -27.95 15.67
CA ALA A 28 42.57 -27.79 16.25
C ALA A 28 43.53 -26.95 15.36
N ALA A 29 44.12 -25.91 15.99
CA ALA A 29 45.46 -25.33 15.81
C ALA A 29 45.86 -24.58 14.50
N ALA A 30 46.35 -23.35 14.71
CA ALA A 30 47.01 -22.44 13.75
C ALA A 30 48.55 -22.69 13.70
N PRO A 31 49.41 -21.85 13.05
CA PRO A 31 49.30 -20.97 11.87
C PRO A 31 50.43 -21.22 10.82
N SER A 32 50.32 -20.71 9.57
CA SER A 32 51.41 -20.00 8.83
C SER A 32 51.21 -19.89 7.29
N SER A 33 51.40 -18.64 6.82
CA SER A 33 51.98 -18.14 5.55
C SER A 33 51.82 -18.82 4.17
N ALA A 34 51.40 -17.98 3.22
CA ALA A 34 51.97 -17.72 1.88
C ALA A 34 51.37 -18.38 0.60
N ARG A 35 50.73 -17.49 -0.20
CA ARG A 35 50.79 -17.26 -1.67
C ARG A 35 50.67 -18.44 -2.67
N SER A 36 49.60 -18.41 -3.48
CA SER A 36 49.65 -18.43 -4.97
C SER A 36 48.26 -18.12 -5.58
N PRO A 37 48.15 -17.42 -6.73
CA PRO A 37 46.87 -16.89 -7.25
C PRO A 37 46.23 -17.78 -8.34
N ARG A 38 44.90 -17.94 -8.25
CA ARG A 38 43.98 -18.35 -9.33
C ARG A 38 42.82 -17.35 -9.23
N GLY A 39 42.44 -16.61 -10.26
CA GLY A 39 42.04 -17.07 -11.58
C GLY A 39 40.51 -16.93 -11.65
N ASP A 40 40.09 -15.71 -11.97
CA ASP A 40 38.86 -15.27 -12.63
C ASP A 40 37.48 -15.71 -12.11
N ASP A 41 36.75 -14.73 -11.55
CA ASP A 41 35.29 -14.56 -11.70
C ASP A 41 34.90 -13.13 -11.24
N ALA A 42 35.19 -12.14 -12.10
CA ALA A 42 34.85 -10.74 -11.88
C ALA A 42 33.47 -10.43 -12.49
N SER A 43 32.52 -10.10 -11.62
CA SER A 43 31.17 -9.66 -11.96
C SER A 43 31.16 -8.26 -12.60
N SER A 44 30.62 -8.16 -13.81
CA SER A 44 30.57 -6.95 -14.64
C SER A 44 29.33 -6.08 -14.39
N PHE A 45 29.03 -5.76 -13.12
CA PHE A 45 27.84 -4.96 -12.78
C PHE A 45 28.11 -3.55 -12.22
N PHE A 46 29.37 -3.13 -12.07
CA PHE A 46 29.69 -1.75 -11.70
C PHE A 46 30.90 -1.24 -12.48
N ASN A 47 30.67 -0.33 -13.43
CA ASN A 47 31.71 0.46 -14.07
C ASN A 47 31.53 1.92 -13.60
N PRO A 48 32.45 2.51 -12.80
CA PRO A 48 32.26 3.80 -12.14
C PRO A 48 32.83 5.00 -12.91
N ASP A 49 32.89 4.97 -14.24
CA ASP A 49 33.37 6.09 -15.05
C ASP A 49 32.30 6.58 -16.04
N ARG A 50 31.46 7.51 -15.57
CA ARG A 50 30.75 8.47 -16.44
C ARG A 50 30.94 9.89 -15.92
N GLN A 51 32.04 10.50 -16.32
CA GLN A 51 32.17 11.95 -16.43
C GLN A 51 31.89 12.37 -17.87
N SER A 52 30.89 13.22 -18.09
CA SER A 52 30.87 14.34 -19.05
C SER A 52 29.42 14.72 -19.40
N MET A 53 28.90 15.66 -18.60
CA MET A 53 28.09 16.75 -19.15
C MET A 53 28.99 17.60 -20.04
N ASP A 54 28.50 17.97 -21.21
CA ASP A 54 28.63 19.28 -21.88
C ASP A 54 28.72 19.10 -23.41
N LEU A 55 28.35 20.16 -24.15
CA LEU A 55 28.34 20.36 -25.61
C LEU A 55 26.96 20.42 -26.27
N LEU A 56 26.30 21.55 -25.99
CA LEU A 56 25.22 22.13 -26.78
C LEU A 56 25.75 23.34 -27.58
N SER A 57 26.32 23.16 -28.78
CA SER A 57 26.55 24.27 -29.73
C SER A 57 27.08 23.83 -31.13
N GLY A 58 26.24 23.95 -32.17
CA GLY A 58 26.63 24.34 -33.55
C GLY A 58 26.91 23.26 -34.62
N PRO A 59 26.33 23.35 -35.84
CA PRO A 59 26.69 22.58 -37.06
C PRO A 59 27.74 23.34 -37.92
N PRO A 60 28.26 22.90 -39.11
CA PRO A 60 27.84 21.82 -40.02
C PRO A 60 28.98 20.97 -40.67
N SER A 61 28.58 20.10 -41.61
CA SER A 61 29.34 19.53 -42.76
C SER A 61 29.76 18.05 -42.70
N GLY A 62 29.24 17.27 -43.66
CA GLY A 62 30.03 16.27 -44.40
C GLY A 62 29.84 14.77 -44.09
N ALA A 63 28.78 14.17 -44.64
CA ALA A 63 28.69 12.77 -45.18
C ALA A 63 29.01 11.57 -44.23
N MET A 64 28.27 10.46 -44.15
CA MET A 64 27.24 9.84 -45.00
C MET A 64 26.53 8.68 -44.24
N ARG A 65 25.18 8.66 -44.31
CA ARG A 65 24.23 7.51 -44.53
C ARG A 65 24.33 6.26 -43.62
N SER A 66 23.27 5.73 -43.01
CA SER A 66 22.08 5.16 -43.67
C SER A 66 21.12 4.53 -42.64
N ALA A 67 19.83 4.94 -42.63
CA ALA A 67 18.61 4.14 -42.40
C ALA A 67 17.42 5.07 -42.11
N GLY A 68 17.04 5.90 -43.08
CA GLY A 68 15.86 6.77 -43.00
C GLY A 68 14.77 6.24 -43.91
N TYR A 69 13.57 6.03 -43.35
CA TYR A 69 12.33 5.97 -44.11
C TYR A 69 12.09 7.32 -44.79
N ASN A 70 11.94 7.34 -46.11
CA ASN A 70 11.64 8.54 -46.89
C ASN A 70 10.12 8.68 -47.11
N GLY A 71 9.57 9.82 -46.72
CA GLY A 71 8.16 10.19 -46.91
C GLY A 71 7.80 10.62 -48.33
N SER A 72 8.32 9.96 -49.36
CA SER A 72 8.08 10.33 -50.77
C SER A 72 7.55 9.18 -51.65
N SER A 73 6.96 8.14 -51.06
CA SER A 73 6.23 7.11 -51.82
C SER A 73 4.73 7.37 -51.80
N PHE A 74 4.30 8.45 -52.47
CA PHE A 74 2.90 8.65 -52.87
C PHE A 74 2.80 8.28 -54.36
N PHE A 75 1.97 7.28 -54.67
CA PHE A 75 1.49 7.05 -56.03
C PHE A 75 0.30 7.97 -56.29
N PRO A 76 0.31 8.84 -57.33
CA PRO A 76 -0.90 9.48 -57.83
C PRO A 76 -1.40 8.69 -59.05
N GLY A 77 -2.54 8.01 -58.92
CA GLY A 77 -3.11 7.26 -60.05
C GLY A 77 -4.23 6.31 -59.66
N GLY A 78 -5.32 6.82 -59.08
CA GLY A 78 -6.55 6.07 -58.83
C GLY A 78 -7.75 7.00 -58.98
N ARG A 79 -8.70 6.60 -59.82
CA ARG A 79 -9.91 7.31 -60.25
C ARG A 79 -10.65 8.02 -59.11
N ILE A 80 -11.06 9.26 -59.36
CA ILE A 80 -12.02 10.03 -58.56
C ILE A 80 -13.42 9.63 -59.01
N GLU A 81 -14.21 9.01 -58.13
CA GLU A 81 -15.67 8.99 -58.23
C GLU A 81 -16.23 10.14 -57.38
N PRO A 82 -17.24 10.89 -57.84
CA PRO A 82 -17.79 12.00 -57.07
C PRO A 82 -18.66 11.45 -55.93
N LEU A 83 -18.21 11.64 -54.68
CA LEU A 83 -19.05 11.50 -53.49
C LEU A 83 -19.89 12.77 -53.36
N LYS A 84 -21.20 12.54 -53.41
CA LYS A 84 -22.30 13.49 -53.26
C LYS A 84 -22.39 13.93 -51.80
N ASP A 85 -22.36 15.24 -51.57
CA ASP A 85 -22.68 15.87 -50.30
C ASP A 85 -24.17 15.67 -50.00
N GLU A 86 -24.53 14.96 -48.92
CA GLU A 86 -25.88 15.06 -48.32
C GLU A 86 -25.78 14.97 -46.79
N GLU A 87 -26.53 15.87 -46.16
CA GLU A 87 -26.55 16.28 -44.77
C GLU A 87 -27.11 15.21 -43.82
N GLU A 88 -26.87 15.44 -42.51
CA GLU A 88 -27.66 14.96 -41.37
C GLU A 88 -28.22 13.52 -41.46
N GLN A 89 -27.49 12.57 -40.87
CA GLN A 89 -28.15 11.39 -40.32
C GLN A 89 -27.80 11.22 -38.84
N VAL A 90 -28.76 11.69 -38.04
CA VAL A 90 -28.90 11.43 -36.62
C VAL A 90 -29.01 9.92 -36.42
N ASP A 91 -28.01 9.30 -35.80
CA ASP A 91 -28.08 7.92 -35.30
C ASP A 91 -29.11 7.84 -34.15
N ASN A 92 -30.39 7.76 -34.50
CA ASN A 92 -31.34 6.94 -33.75
C ASN A 92 -31.25 5.55 -34.38
N ASP A 93 -30.48 4.64 -33.81
CA ASP A 93 -30.59 3.20 -34.12
C ASP A 93 -32.01 2.74 -33.73
N PRO A 94 -32.92 2.42 -34.67
CA PRO A 94 -34.13 1.72 -34.31
C PRO A 94 -33.74 0.26 -34.08
N GLY A 95 -33.57 -0.10 -32.80
CA GLY A 95 -33.39 -1.48 -32.40
C GLY A 95 -34.48 -2.35 -33.03
N TRP A 96 -34.05 -3.49 -33.57
CA TRP A 96 -34.86 -4.59 -34.11
C TRP A 96 -36.31 -4.62 -33.58
N ASP A 97 -37.23 -4.10 -34.37
CA ASP A 97 -38.67 -4.10 -34.08
C ASP A 97 -39.34 -5.27 -34.81
N VAL A 98 -39.68 -6.29 -34.03
CA VAL A 98 -40.32 -7.54 -34.48
C VAL A 98 -41.66 -7.29 -35.19
N TYR A 99 -42.36 -6.20 -34.85
CA TYR A 99 -43.67 -5.89 -35.42
C TYR A 99 -43.59 -5.11 -36.74
N ALA A 100 -42.50 -4.38 -37.01
CA ALA A 100 -42.30 -3.65 -38.25
C ALA A 100 -41.87 -4.56 -39.42
N ASP A 101 -41.14 -5.65 -39.11
CA ASP A 101 -40.58 -6.58 -40.10
C ASP A 101 -41.65 -7.57 -40.63
N PHE A 102 -42.58 -8.02 -39.77
CA PHE A 102 -43.66 -8.94 -40.19
C PHE A 102 -44.79 -8.27 -40.98
N ASN A 103 -44.97 -6.95 -40.81
CA ASN A 103 -46.03 -6.19 -41.47
C ASN A 103 -45.52 -5.34 -42.65
N ASN A 104 -44.26 -5.53 -43.06
CA ASN A 104 -43.66 -4.90 -44.24
C ASN A 104 -43.69 -3.35 -44.22
N ALA A 105 -43.70 -2.77 -43.02
CA ALA A 105 -43.73 -1.33 -42.77
C ALA A 105 -42.34 -0.76 -42.36
N GLY A 106 -41.32 -1.63 -42.27
CA GLY A 106 -39.93 -1.24 -42.06
C GLY A 106 -39.20 -0.82 -43.36
N PRO A 107 -38.04 -0.14 -43.26
CA PRO A 107 -37.25 0.26 -44.42
C PRO A 107 -36.81 -0.96 -45.25
N ARG A 108 -37.24 -1.05 -46.51
CA ARG A 108 -36.85 -2.13 -47.42
C ARG A 108 -35.44 -1.90 -47.93
N TYR A 109 -34.48 -2.70 -47.48
CA TYR A 109 -33.12 -2.71 -48.02
C TYR A 109 -33.07 -3.53 -49.31
N SER A 110 -33.45 -2.95 -50.44
CA SER A 110 -33.18 -3.53 -51.76
C SER A 110 -33.07 -2.46 -52.84
N ASN A 111 -31.99 -1.67 -52.78
CA ASN A 111 -31.47 -0.86 -53.88
C ASN A 111 -29.96 -1.12 -54.04
N ALA A 112 -29.59 -2.38 -54.28
CA ALA A 112 -28.33 -2.70 -54.95
C ALA A 112 -28.72 -3.14 -56.36
N PHE A 113 -28.26 -2.39 -57.36
CA PHE A 113 -28.59 -2.48 -58.81
C PHE A 113 -29.83 -1.68 -59.26
N GLY A 114 -29.68 -0.35 -59.31
CA GLY A 114 -30.20 0.45 -60.43
C GLY A 114 -29.06 0.69 -61.43
N ILE A 115 -29.22 0.90 -62.73
CA ILE A 115 -30.35 1.22 -63.62
C ILE A 115 -29.79 1.08 -65.05
N GLY A 116 -30.63 0.68 -66.02
CA GLY A 116 -30.38 1.08 -67.41
C GLY A 116 -31.21 0.34 -68.44
N GLY A 117 -32.44 0.79 -68.69
CA GLY A 117 -33.15 0.40 -69.91
C GLY A 117 -34.66 0.44 -69.75
N GLN A 118 -35.30 1.41 -70.38
CA GLN A 118 -36.74 1.44 -70.63
C GLN A 118 -37.19 0.13 -71.28
N ASP A 119 -38.19 -0.54 -70.70
CA ASP A 119 -39.14 -1.38 -71.45
C ASP A 119 -40.37 -1.74 -70.59
N PRO A 120 -41.61 -1.54 -71.08
CA PRO A 120 -42.83 -1.92 -70.37
C PRO A 120 -43.21 -3.37 -70.69
N ALA A 121 -42.36 -4.34 -70.36
CA ALA A 121 -42.70 -5.77 -70.41
C ALA A 121 -41.58 -6.64 -69.82
N ALA A 122 -41.68 -7.01 -68.54
CA ALA A 122 -41.27 -8.32 -68.01
C ALA A 122 -41.25 -8.31 -66.48
N TYR A 123 -42.33 -8.76 -65.86
CA TYR A 123 -42.30 -9.92 -64.95
C TYR A 123 -43.75 -10.33 -64.68
N GLN A 124 -44.08 -11.57 -65.03
CA GLN A 124 -45.41 -12.16 -64.86
C GLN A 124 -45.77 -12.24 -63.38
N SER A 125 -46.85 -11.58 -62.98
CA SER A 125 -47.54 -11.88 -61.73
C SER A 125 -48.26 -13.22 -61.85
N LEU A 126 -47.95 -14.18 -60.97
CA LEU A 126 -48.74 -15.39 -60.78
C LEU A 126 -50.18 -15.00 -60.35
N PRO A 127 -51.24 -15.68 -60.82
CA PRO A 127 -52.61 -15.24 -60.57
C PRO A 127 -52.97 -15.34 -59.09
N GLY A 128 -53.37 -14.21 -58.51
CA GLY A 128 -54.00 -14.16 -57.20
C GLY A 128 -55.40 -14.77 -57.25
N GLY A 129 -55.58 -15.89 -56.55
CA GLY A 129 -56.90 -16.43 -56.24
C GLY A 129 -57.54 -15.61 -55.11
N ALA A 130 -58.61 -14.92 -55.43
CA ALA A 130 -59.46 -14.23 -54.47
C ALA A 130 -60.30 -15.22 -53.64
N GLY A 131 -60.57 -14.87 -52.38
CA GLY A 131 -61.74 -15.37 -51.63
C GLY A 131 -61.44 -16.25 -50.42
N THR A 132 -61.59 -15.68 -49.22
CA THR A 132 -62.02 -16.38 -47.99
C THR A 132 -63.47 -16.93 -48.13
N PRO A 133 -64.05 -17.78 -47.24
CA PRO A 133 -63.53 -18.65 -46.17
C PRO A 133 -64.18 -20.08 -46.11
N LYS A 134 -63.80 -20.89 -45.11
CA LYS A 134 -64.61 -21.90 -44.35
C LYS A 134 -64.75 -23.36 -44.88
N ALA A 135 -64.60 -24.25 -43.89
CA ALA A 135 -65.25 -25.56 -43.68
C ALA A 135 -64.51 -26.87 -44.01
N GLU A 136 -64.63 -27.78 -43.03
CA GLU A 136 -64.23 -29.18 -42.91
C GLU A 136 -64.44 -30.06 -44.16
N SER A 137 -63.54 -31.02 -44.39
CA SER A 137 -63.78 -32.47 -44.22
C SER A 137 -62.87 -33.33 -45.11
N THR A 138 -62.13 -34.22 -44.44
CA THR A 138 -62.11 -35.68 -44.69
C THR A 138 -61.74 -36.22 -46.09
N ILE A 139 -60.55 -36.86 -46.12
CA ILE A 139 -60.17 -38.09 -46.85
C ILE A 139 -60.12 -38.05 -48.40
N GLY A 140 -58.94 -38.33 -48.96
CA GLY A 140 -58.79 -38.63 -50.38
C GLY A 140 -57.36 -38.88 -50.83
N SER A 141 -56.88 -40.09 -50.58
CA SER A 141 -55.67 -40.76 -51.05
C SER A 141 -55.00 -40.28 -52.36
N SER A 142 -53.67 -40.39 -52.37
CA SER A 142 -52.75 -40.70 -53.49
C SER A 142 -52.08 -39.56 -54.27
N GLY A 143 -50.95 -39.10 -53.73
CA GLY A 143 -49.80 -38.61 -54.48
C GLY A 143 -48.54 -38.85 -53.64
N PRO A 144 -47.41 -39.32 -54.21
CA PRO A 144 -46.19 -39.49 -53.44
C PRO A 144 -45.69 -38.11 -53.04
N VAL A 145 -45.83 -37.78 -51.75
CA VAL A 145 -45.19 -36.61 -51.17
C VAL A 145 -43.69 -36.88 -51.23
N GLU A 146 -43.00 -36.26 -52.17
CA GLU A 146 -41.56 -36.13 -52.13
C GLU A 146 -41.21 -35.53 -50.77
N LEU A 147 -40.67 -36.36 -49.89
CA LEU A 147 -39.99 -35.92 -48.71
C LEU A 147 -38.80 -35.10 -49.22
N VAL A 148 -39.02 -33.79 -49.40
CA VAL A 148 -37.95 -32.81 -49.37
C VAL A 148 -37.34 -33.00 -48.00
N THR A 149 -36.28 -33.81 -48.01
CA THR A 149 -35.37 -33.98 -46.90
C THR A 149 -34.81 -32.61 -46.68
N VAL A 150 -35.46 -31.84 -45.81
CA VAL A 150 -34.81 -30.74 -45.11
C VAL A 150 -33.53 -31.40 -44.60
N PRO A 151 -32.33 -30.92 -44.97
CA PRO A 151 -31.12 -31.42 -44.37
C PRO A 151 -31.39 -31.35 -42.88
N ALA A 152 -31.49 -32.50 -42.22
CA ALA A 152 -31.48 -32.52 -40.77
C ALA A 152 -30.21 -31.73 -40.45
N MET A 153 -30.35 -30.55 -39.82
CA MET A 153 -29.22 -29.84 -39.24
C MET A 153 -28.67 -30.79 -38.18
N GLY A 154 -27.86 -31.72 -38.64
CA GLY A 154 -27.55 -32.95 -37.94
C GLY A 154 -26.40 -32.63 -37.03
N ALA A 155 -26.67 -32.53 -35.73
CA ALA A 155 -25.68 -32.63 -34.66
C ALA A 155 -24.32 -31.92 -34.89
N GLU A 156 -24.29 -30.83 -35.66
CA GLU A 156 -23.05 -30.14 -36.03
C GLU A 156 -22.77 -28.94 -35.12
N TRP A 157 -23.58 -28.77 -34.07
CA TRP A 157 -23.22 -27.93 -32.94
C TRP A 157 -21.91 -28.47 -32.36
N GLY A 158 -20.80 -27.89 -32.81
CA GLY A 158 -19.47 -28.28 -32.36
C GLY A 158 -19.43 -28.27 -30.84
N LYS A 159 -18.61 -29.13 -30.24
CA LYS A 159 -18.43 -29.16 -28.77
C LYS A 159 -18.17 -27.76 -28.20
N ASP A 160 -17.54 -26.90 -28.98
CA ASP A 160 -17.26 -25.49 -28.65
C ASP A 160 -18.53 -24.61 -28.69
N GLU A 161 -19.47 -24.86 -29.58
CA GLU A 161 -20.76 -24.16 -29.63
C GLU A 161 -21.67 -24.57 -28.47
N LEU A 162 -21.73 -25.88 -28.16
CA LEU A 162 -22.41 -26.41 -26.98
C LEU A 162 -21.81 -25.82 -25.69
N ARG A 163 -20.48 -25.77 -25.57
CA ARG A 163 -19.79 -25.13 -24.44
C ARG A 163 -20.10 -23.63 -24.38
N GLY A 164 -20.13 -22.95 -25.52
CA GLY A 164 -20.51 -21.54 -25.64
C GLY A 164 -21.94 -21.23 -25.18
N MET A 165 -22.86 -22.18 -25.30
CA MET A 165 -24.23 -22.06 -24.79
C MET A 165 -24.32 -22.23 -23.26
N THR A 166 -23.36 -22.92 -22.63
CA THR A 166 -23.33 -23.09 -21.17
C THR A 166 -23.05 -21.80 -20.41
N LYS A 167 -23.48 -21.72 -19.15
CA LYS A 167 -23.15 -20.58 -18.25
C LYS A 167 -21.64 -20.43 -18.06
N ALA A 168 -20.88 -21.53 -18.07
CA ALA A 168 -19.43 -21.52 -17.95
C ALA A 168 -18.78 -20.91 -19.20
N GLY A 169 -19.14 -21.36 -20.41
CA GLY A 169 -18.61 -20.79 -21.66
C GLY A 169 -18.99 -19.32 -21.85
N LYS A 170 -20.19 -18.91 -21.42
CA LYS A 170 -20.56 -17.48 -21.40
C LYS A 170 -19.69 -16.64 -20.45
N ARG A 171 -19.24 -17.19 -19.31
CA ARG A 171 -18.31 -16.51 -18.38
C ARG A 171 -16.90 -16.45 -18.95
N GLU A 172 -16.41 -17.54 -19.55
CA GLU A 172 -15.11 -17.62 -20.24
C GLU A 172 -15.05 -16.59 -21.38
N ARG A 173 -16.06 -16.57 -22.26
CA ARG A 173 -16.15 -15.60 -23.37
C ARG A 173 -16.22 -14.14 -22.89
N LYS A 174 -16.89 -13.85 -21.77
CA LYS A 174 -16.87 -12.51 -21.14
C LYS A 174 -15.50 -12.16 -20.55
N ALA A 175 -14.78 -13.12 -19.97
CA ALA A 175 -13.43 -12.90 -19.46
C ALA A 175 -12.42 -12.66 -20.58
N GLU A 176 -12.49 -13.46 -21.65
CA GLU A 176 -11.67 -13.28 -22.86
C GLU A 176 -11.94 -11.94 -23.54
N ARG A 177 -13.22 -11.55 -23.68
CA ARG A 177 -13.59 -10.24 -24.22
C ARG A 177 -13.01 -9.11 -23.36
N ARG A 178 -13.05 -9.21 -22.03
CA ARG A 178 -12.42 -8.22 -21.13
C ARG A 178 -10.90 -8.17 -21.30
N LYS A 179 -10.25 -9.33 -21.44
CA LYS A 179 -8.80 -9.42 -21.65
C LYS A 179 -8.39 -8.84 -23.01
N GLN A 180 -9.13 -9.12 -24.07
CA GLN A 180 -8.91 -8.55 -25.41
C GLN A 180 -9.13 -7.05 -25.40
N LEU A 181 -10.21 -6.56 -24.77
CA LEU A 181 -10.46 -5.12 -24.61
C LEU A 181 -9.33 -4.43 -23.83
N TRP A 182 -8.82 -5.06 -22.77
CA TRP A 182 -7.67 -4.55 -22.04
C TRP A 182 -6.41 -4.51 -22.93
N GLN A 183 -6.10 -5.58 -23.65
CA GLN A 183 -4.96 -5.64 -24.56
C GLN A 183 -5.06 -4.60 -25.69
N ASP A 184 -6.23 -4.43 -26.28
CA ASP A 184 -6.53 -3.44 -27.31
C ASP A 184 -6.39 -2.01 -26.76
N TRP A 185 -6.84 -1.76 -25.54
CA TRP A 185 -6.71 -0.48 -24.85
C TRP A 185 -5.24 -0.17 -24.50
N THR A 186 -4.50 -1.13 -23.95
CA THR A 186 -3.07 -0.96 -23.64
C THR A 186 -2.22 -0.77 -24.90
N ARG A 187 -2.59 -1.41 -26.02
CA ARG A 187 -1.97 -1.19 -27.34
C ARG A 187 -2.45 0.09 -28.04
N GLY A 188 -3.48 0.76 -27.52
CA GLY A 188 -4.02 2.01 -28.09
C GLY A 188 -4.86 1.81 -29.35
N ARG A 189 -5.29 0.57 -29.66
CA ARG A 189 -6.12 0.25 -30.83
C ARG A 189 -7.60 0.57 -30.60
N ARG A 190 -8.06 0.57 -29.34
CA ARG A 190 -9.39 1.03 -28.91
C ARG A 190 -9.28 1.80 -27.59
N GLY A 191 -9.52 3.11 -27.64
CA GLY A 191 -9.74 3.93 -26.46
C GLY A 191 -11.22 4.21 -26.29
N ALA A 192 -11.71 4.30 -25.05
CA ALA A 192 -12.97 5.02 -24.83
C ALA A 192 -12.76 6.47 -25.31
N LYS A 193 -13.72 7.06 -26.05
CA LYS A 193 -13.55 8.36 -26.74
C LYS A 193 -12.94 9.47 -25.85
N TRP A 194 -13.22 9.43 -24.56
CA TRP A 194 -12.74 10.35 -23.51
C TRP A 194 -11.53 9.87 -22.68
N LEU A 195 -11.18 8.57 -22.67
CA LEU A 195 -10.19 7.99 -21.76
C LEU A 195 -8.95 7.55 -22.55
N THR A 196 -8.24 8.56 -23.07
CA THR A 196 -6.98 8.39 -23.79
C THR A 196 -5.84 8.05 -22.81
N LYS A 197 -4.76 7.46 -23.33
CA LYS A 197 -3.56 7.15 -22.52
C LYS A 197 -3.01 8.38 -21.77
N ARG A 198 -3.13 9.57 -22.35
CA ARG A 198 -2.69 10.84 -21.73
C ARG A 198 -3.57 11.21 -20.53
N VAL A 199 -4.90 11.12 -20.68
CA VAL A 199 -5.85 11.39 -19.59
C VAL A 199 -5.66 10.41 -18.43
N MET A 200 -5.37 9.12 -18.73
CA MET A 200 -5.13 8.11 -17.70
C MET A 200 -3.87 8.40 -16.86
N VAL A 201 -2.82 9.00 -17.46
CA VAL A 201 -1.64 9.46 -16.71
C VAL A 201 -1.99 10.61 -15.76
N PHE A 202 -2.79 11.58 -16.19
CA PHE A 202 -3.23 12.67 -15.31
C PHE A 202 -4.15 12.18 -14.18
N ILE A 203 -5.02 11.21 -14.47
CA ILE A 203 -5.85 10.56 -13.43
C ILE A 203 -4.95 9.82 -12.43
N ALA A 204 -4.00 9.01 -12.91
CA ALA A 204 -3.07 8.29 -12.04
C ALA A 204 -2.24 9.26 -11.19
N PHE A 205 -1.75 10.36 -11.77
CA PHE A 205 -1.06 11.42 -11.05
C PHE A 205 -1.96 12.07 -10.01
N GLY A 206 -3.21 12.38 -10.34
CA GLY A 206 -4.19 12.92 -9.41
C GLY A 206 -4.47 11.99 -8.24
N VAL A 207 -4.61 10.68 -8.49
CA VAL A 207 -4.78 9.66 -7.43
C VAL A 207 -3.55 9.60 -6.52
N ILE A 208 -2.33 9.60 -7.08
CA ILE A 208 -1.10 9.61 -6.28
C ILE A 208 -1.00 10.90 -5.45
N ALA A 209 -1.36 12.05 -6.02
CA ALA A 209 -1.37 13.33 -5.30
C ALA A 209 -2.38 13.31 -4.14
N ILE A 210 -3.59 12.77 -4.35
CA ILE A 210 -4.59 12.61 -3.28
C ILE A 210 -4.05 11.67 -2.20
N ILE A 211 -3.46 10.53 -2.57
CA ILE A 211 -2.85 9.60 -1.60
C ILE A 211 -1.74 10.29 -0.82
N ALA A 212 -0.88 11.09 -1.46
CA ALA A 212 0.19 11.83 -0.78
C ALA A 212 -0.37 12.84 0.23
N VAL A 213 -1.44 13.56 -0.11
CA VAL A 213 -2.13 14.47 0.81
C VAL A 213 -2.75 13.71 1.98
N LEU A 214 -3.43 12.59 1.70
CA LEU A 214 -4.02 11.76 2.75
C LEU A 214 -2.95 11.22 3.70
N ILE A 215 -1.82 10.72 3.19
CA ILE A 215 -0.70 10.27 4.02
C ILE A 215 -0.16 11.42 4.87
N GLY A 216 -0.02 12.64 4.32
CA GLY A 216 0.45 13.80 5.06
C GLY A 216 -0.45 14.24 6.23
N ILE A 217 -1.75 13.91 6.16
CA ILE A 217 -2.74 14.19 7.22
C ILE A 217 -2.87 13.01 8.18
N LEU A 218 -2.85 11.78 7.66
CA LEU A 218 -3.08 10.55 8.43
C LEU A 218 -1.83 10.07 9.20
N LEU A 219 -0.63 10.51 8.83
CA LEU A 219 0.57 10.16 9.57
C LEU A 219 0.68 10.97 10.87
N PRO A 220 0.78 10.29 12.03
CA PRO A 220 0.98 10.98 13.30
C PRO A 220 2.34 11.66 13.34
N ARG A 221 2.34 12.93 13.75
CA ARG A 221 3.54 13.74 13.99
C ARG A 221 4.07 13.47 15.39
N VAL A 222 5.36 13.72 15.56
CA VAL A 222 6.00 13.61 16.88
C VAL A 222 5.47 14.76 17.74
N PRO A 223 4.86 14.46 18.90
CA PRO A 223 4.47 15.50 19.85
C PRO A 223 5.71 16.12 20.50
N ASP A 224 5.57 17.34 20.98
CA ASP A 224 6.61 17.98 21.77
C ASP A 224 6.35 17.77 23.27
N PHE A 225 7.40 17.87 24.09
CA PHE A 225 7.33 17.69 25.53
C PHE A 225 8.01 18.86 26.24
N ALA A 226 7.30 19.47 27.17
CA ALA A 226 7.83 20.49 28.05
C ALA A 226 7.72 20.05 29.52
N LEU A 227 8.67 20.46 30.36
CA LEU A 227 8.56 20.30 31.82
C LEU A 227 7.85 21.50 32.41
N SER A 228 7.13 21.27 33.52
CA SER A 228 6.61 22.36 34.33
C SER A 228 7.76 23.16 34.97
N ASN A 229 7.81 24.46 34.71
CA ASN A 229 8.84 25.37 35.25
C ASN A 229 8.81 25.50 36.78
N ASN A 230 7.65 25.29 37.41
CA ASN A 230 7.50 25.53 38.85
C ASN A 230 7.74 24.27 39.70
N ALA A 231 7.42 23.09 39.16
CA ALA A 231 7.51 21.82 39.86
C ALA A 231 7.80 20.68 38.86
N PRO A 232 9.04 20.58 38.35
CA PRO A 232 9.40 19.56 37.35
C PRO A 232 9.33 18.13 37.91
N LEU A 233 9.60 17.97 39.21
CA LEU A 233 9.47 16.72 39.96
C LEU A 233 8.35 16.86 40.99
N ALA A 234 7.56 15.80 41.15
CA ALA A 234 6.53 15.65 42.17
C ALA A 234 6.75 14.37 42.97
N ASN A 235 6.25 14.37 44.22
CA ASN A 235 6.30 13.20 45.09
C ASN A 235 5.48 12.05 44.47
N ALA A 236 5.97 10.82 44.60
CA ALA A 236 5.22 9.64 44.20
C ALA A 236 3.98 9.46 45.10
N THR A 237 2.87 9.06 44.49
CA THR A 237 1.59 8.84 45.18
C THR A 237 0.95 7.53 44.72
N GLY A 238 0.07 6.97 45.54
CA GLY A 238 -0.66 5.74 45.20
C GLY A 238 0.25 4.52 45.16
N SER A 239 -0.01 3.59 44.23
CA SER A 239 0.76 2.34 44.09
C SER A 239 2.23 2.57 43.72
N TRP A 240 2.55 3.69 43.06
CA TRP A 240 3.93 4.02 42.68
C TRP A 240 4.81 4.39 43.89
N ALA A 241 4.21 4.99 44.92
CA ALA A 241 4.93 5.38 46.14
C ALA A 241 5.52 4.16 46.89
N SER A 242 4.90 2.98 46.75
CA SER A 242 5.35 1.74 47.38
C SER A 242 6.05 0.78 46.41
N ALA A 243 6.25 1.19 45.15
CA ALA A 243 6.91 0.34 44.16
C ALA A 243 8.43 0.31 44.30
N VAL A 244 9.00 1.36 44.90
CA VAL A 244 10.43 1.52 45.14
C VAL A 244 10.62 2.05 46.56
N ASP A 245 11.51 1.42 47.32
CA ASP A 245 11.83 1.86 48.66
C ASP A 245 12.68 3.13 48.63
N THR A 246 12.33 4.09 49.50
CA THR A 246 13.10 5.31 49.71
C THR A 246 14.26 5.03 50.66
N GLU A 247 15.47 4.88 50.13
CA GLU A 247 16.67 4.58 50.91
C GLU A 247 17.85 5.45 50.46
N PHE A 248 18.66 5.89 51.42
CA PHE A 248 19.97 6.49 51.19
C PHE A 248 20.96 5.79 52.10
N SER A 249 22.13 5.43 51.60
CA SER A 249 23.25 4.91 52.39
C SER A 249 24.55 5.59 51.98
N ARG A 250 25.51 5.67 52.91
CA ARG A 250 26.88 6.15 52.69
C ARG A 250 27.86 5.00 52.44
N VAL A 251 27.57 3.79 52.93
CA VAL A 251 28.46 2.63 52.87
C VAL A 251 27.65 1.36 52.58
N PRO A 252 27.55 0.92 51.31
CA PRO A 252 28.00 1.61 50.11
C PRO A 252 27.17 2.87 49.82
N ALA A 253 27.75 3.85 49.13
CA ALA A 253 27.05 5.09 48.79
C ALA A 253 25.99 4.82 47.73
N ASN A 254 24.71 4.85 48.12
CA ASN A 254 23.61 4.60 47.20
C ASN A 254 22.38 5.44 47.56
N PHE A 255 21.46 5.55 46.61
CA PHE A 255 20.12 6.02 46.87
C PHE A 255 19.11 5.32 45.97
N SER A 256 17.88 5.20 46.46
CA SER A 256 16.72 4.83 45.68
C SER A 256 15.49 5.59 46.15
N PHE A 257 14.63 6.04 45.23
CA PHE A 257 13.31 6.56 45.57
C PHE A 257 12.41 6.68 44.33
N PRO A 258 11.08 6.58 44.50
CA PRO A 258 10.12 6.85 43.44
C PRO A 258 9.76 8.34 43.38
N ALA A 259 9.53 8.85 42.17
CA ALA A 259 8.99 10.19 41.94
C ALA A 259 8.17 10.25 40.65
N PHE A 260 7.51 11.37 40.41
CA PHE A 260 6.87 11.69 39.14
C PHE A 260 7.57 12.88 38.47
N ALA A 261 7.75 12.82 37.15
CA ALA A 261 8.04 14.01 36.35
C ALA A 261 6.73 14.62 35.84
N ASN A 262 6.53 15.91 36.10
CA ASN A 262 5.40 16.67 35.58
C ASN A 262 5.76 17.16 34.17
N LEU A 263 5.20 16.49 33.16
CA LEU A 263 5.40 16.82 31.76
C LEU A 263 4.11 17.37 31.17
N GLN A 264 4.24 18.20 30.15
CA GLN A 264 3.15 18.63 29.31
C GLN A 264 3.41 18.12 27.90
N VAL A 265 2.48 17.33 27.38
CA VAL A 265 2.53 16.79 26.02
C VAL A 265 1.79 17.75 25.11
N ASP A 266 2.48 18.26 24.10
CA ASP A 266 1.89 19.10 23.06
C ASP A 266 1.58 18.25 21.82
N THR A 267 0.29 18.03 21.57
CA THR A 267 -0.23 17.34 20.38
C THR A 267 -0.92 18.30 19.41
N THR A 268 -0.73 19.61 19.53
CA THR A 268 -1.36 20.65 18.68
C THR A 268 -1.12 20.43 17.18
N SER A 269 0.06 19.91 16.83
CA SER A 269 0.45 19.62 15.45
C SER A 269 -0.20 18.36 14.86
N ASN A 270 -0.82 17.51 15.69
CA ASN A 270 -1.43 16.24 15.29
C ASN A 270 -2.91 16.41 14.93
N TYR A 271 -3.34 15.76 13.85
CA TYR A 271 -4.75 15.74 13.42
C TYR A 271 -5.53 14.52 13.92
N ILE A 272 -4.83 13.48 14.38
CA ILE A 272 -5.37 12.20 14.82
C ILE A 272 -4.81 11.87 16.20
N PRO A 273 -5.59 11.20 17.08
CA PRO A 273 -5.07 10.74 18.36
C PRO A 273 -3.83 9.89 18.18
N ILE A 274 -2.80 10.16 18.98
CA ILE A 274 -1.52 9.47 18.91
C ILE A 274 -1.45 8.41 20.00
N LYS A 275 -0.96 7.22 19.64
CA LYS A 275 -0.63 6.16 20.59
C LYS A 275 0.88 6.07 20.68
N LEU A 276 1.43 6.30 21.86
CA LEU A 276 2.86 6.28 22.07
C LEU A 276 3.24 5.52 23.34
N HIS A 277 4.42 4.94 23.29
CA HIS A 277 5.13 4.38 24.43
C HIS A 277 6.25 5.35 24.79
N LEU A 278 6.36 5.74 26.06
CA LEU A 278 7.31 6.75 26.50
C LEU A 278 8.24 6.18 27.57
N THR A 279 9.53 6.22 27.29
CA THR A 279 10.57 5.79 28.22
C THR A 279 11.47 6.99 28.52
N ALA A 280 11.88 7.16 29.76
CA ALA A 280 12.74 8.24 30.18
C ALA A 280 14.02 7.75 30.85
N LYS A 281 15.07 8.54 30.66
CA LYS A 281 16.33 8.41 31.39
C LYS A 281 16.64 9.77 32.00
N VAL A 282 17.00 9.76 33.26
CA VAL A 282 17.41 10.95 34.00
C VAL A 282 18.92 10.89 34.18
N PHE A 283 19.59 11.93 33.71
CA PHE A 283 21.03 12.09 33.87
C PHE A 283 21.29 13.22 34.86
N ASP A 284 22.21 12.99 35.78
CA ASP A 284 22.74 14.06 36.60
C ASP A 284 23.47 15.09 35.73
N LEU A 285 23.28 16.38 35.99
CA LEU A 285 23.89 17.41 35.15
C LEU A 285 25.39 17.58 35.42
N ALA A 286 25.84 17.37 36.66
CA ALA A 286 27.22 17.59 37.05
C ALA A 286 28.13 16.45 36.58
N SER A 287 27.70 15.20 36.79
CA SER A 287 28.50 14.01 36.43
C SER A 287 28.13 13.40 35.07
N GLY A 288 26.93 13.65 34.56
CA GLY A 288 26.42 12.98 33.36
C GLY A 288 26.03 11.52 33.59
N PHE A 289 26.01 11.03 34.83
CA PHE A 289 25.60 9.65 35.13
C PHE A 289 24.08 9.48 35.09
N ILE A 290 23.62 8.29 34.70
CA ILE A 290 22.21 7.93 34.78
C ILE A 290 21.87 7.68 36.25
N ILE A 291 20.90 8.42 36.75
CA ILE A 291 20.43 8.38 38.14
C ILE A 291 18.98 7.94 38.26
N GLY A 292 18.28 7.80 37.13
CA GLY A 292 16.92 7.35 37.13
C GLY A 292 16.42 6.91 35.77
N THR A 293 15.40 6.06 35.80
CA THR A 293 14.72 5.54 34.62
C THR A 293 13.22 5.62 34.83
N GLY A 294 12.48 5.83 33.76
CA GLY A 294 11.03 5.86 33.80
C GLY A 294 10.45 5.13 32.60
N ASP A 295 9.31 4.49 32.79
CA ASP A 295 8.58 3.89 31.70
C ASP A 295 7.08 4.15 31.90
N MET A 296 6.51 4.90 30.96
CA MET A 296 5.08 5.07 30.81
C MET A 296 4.73 4.27 29.57
N GLY A 297 4.13 3.09 29.80
CA GLY A 297 3.74 2.17 28.76
C GLY A 297 2.83 2.78 27.69
N LYS A 298 2.16 1.95 26.89
CA LYS A 298 1.34 2.48 25.80
C LYS A 298 0.20 3.36 26.32
N GLN A 299 0.24 4.64 25.95
CA GLN A 299 -0.79 5.63 26.27
C GLN A 299 -1.33 6.27 24.99
N THR A 300 -2.59 6.69 25.04
CA THR A 300 -3.25 7.37 23.91
C THR A 300 -3.51 8.82 24.29
N PHE A 301 -3.05 9.74 23.46
CA PHE A 301 -3.27 11.18 23.61
C PHE A 301 -4.24 11.69 22.56
N ALA A 302 -5.14 12.57 22.98
CA ALA A 302 -6.04 13.27 22.06
C ALA A 302 -5.23 14.13 21.07
N ALA A 303 -5.80 14.35 19.89
CA ALA A 303 -5.23 15.25 18.89
C ALA A 303 -5.52 16.70 19.27
N LYS A 304 -4.63 17.62 18.87
CA LYS A 304 -4.79 19.06 19.00
C LYS A 304 -4.94 19.58 20.44
N ASP A 305 -4.25 18.94 21.38
CA ASP A 305 -4.41 19.25 22.81
C ASP A 305 -3.06 19.42 23.52
N LEU A 306 -3.10 20.04 24.70
CA LEU A 306 -1.97 20.29 25.58
C LEU A 306 -2.24 19.57 26.91
N ILE A 307 -1.77 18.34 27.00
CA ILE A 307 -2.18 17.41 28.05
C ILE A 307 -1.09 17.32 29.12
N PRO A 308 -1.36 17.69 30.38
CA PRO A 308 -0.44 17.45 31.49
C PRO A 308 -0.43 15.97 31.85
N ILE A 309 0.76 15.39 32.00
CA ILE A 309 0.97 13.99 32.37
C ILE A 309 1.98 13.88 33.51
N GLN A 310 1.84 12.81 34.29
CA GLN A 310 2.79 12.45 35.34
C GLN A 310 3.51 11.16 34.93
N LEU A 311 4.80 11.29 34.59
CA LEU A 311 5.63 10.18 34.20
C LEU A 311 6.27 9.55 35.45
N PRO A 312 6.02 8.27 35.76
CA PRO A 312 6.71 7.58 36.85
C PRO A 312 8.21 7.48 36.56
N LEU A 313 9.00 7.98 37.51
CA LEU A 313 10.46 7.90 37.51
C LEU A 313 10.91 7.10 38.73
N ASN A 314 11.80 6.14 38.49
CA ASN A 314 12.54 5.40 39.49
C ASN A 314 13.96 5.97 39.53
N PHE A 315 14.29 6.64 40.63
CA PHE A 315 15.64 7.11 40.88
C PHE A 315 16.41 6.01 41.60
N SER A 316 17.54 5.61 41.04
CA SER A 316 18.46 4.67 41.66
C SER A 316 19.88 4.93 41.19
N TYR A 317 20.80 4.98 42.15
CA TYR A 317 22.20 5.23 41.87
C TYR A 317 23.07 4.56 42.93
N ILE A 318 24.24 4.09 42.50
CA ILE A 318 25.25 3.50 43.37
C ILE A 318 26.62 4.08 43.00
N ALA A 319 27.36 4.48 44.03
CA ALA A 319 28.72 4.97 43.95
C ALA A 319 29.62 4.18 44.89
N ASN A 320 30.93 4.27 44.66
CA ASN A 320 31.91 3.58 45.51
C ASN A 320 32.08 4.25 46.87
N ASN A 321 31.93 5.58 46.95
CA ASN A 321 32.13 6.39 48.15
C ASN A 321 31.05 7.49 48.23
N ASP A 322 30.82 7.98 49.44
CA ASP A 322 29.92 9.11 49.74
C ASP A 322 30.47 10.47 49.29
N SER A 323 31.70 10.51 48.79
CA SER A 323 32.32 11.68 48.17
C SER A 323 31.97 11.85 46.68
N ASP A 324 31.18 10.95 46.09
CA ASP A 324 30.75 11.07 44.69
C ASP A 324 29.84 12.28 44.52
N THR A 325 30.13 13.13 43.52
CA THR A 325 29.39 14.38 43.30
C THR A 325 27.89 14.13 43.08
N THR A 326 27.54 13.08 42.35
CA THR A 326 26.16 12.70 42.07
C THR A 326 25.44 12.32 43.37
N TRP A 327 26.09 11.49 44.20
CA TRP A 327 25.48 11.09 45.47
C TRP A 327 25.33 12.30 46.42
N VAL A 328 26.36 13.15 46.51
CA VAL A 328 26.36 14.35 47.36
C VAL A 328 25.30 15.36 46.94
N ASP A 329 25.16 15.63 45.65
CA ASP A 329 24.20 16.61 45.11
C ASP A 329 22.76 16.18 45.40
N TRP A 330 22.46 14.90 45.19
CA TRP A 330 21.14 14.34 45.44
C TRP A 330 20.85 14.16 46.94
N TYR A 331 21.82 13.71 47.74
CA TYR A 331 21.67 13.63 49.19
C TYR A 331 21.42 15.01 49.80
N ASN A 332 22.18 16.03 49.42
CA ASN A 332 21.97 17.40 49.87
C ASN A 332 20.65 17.98 49.38
N GLY A 333 20.25 17.72 48.14
CA GLY A 333 18.95 18.16 47.62
C GLY A 333 17.76 17.55 48.35
N CYS A 334 17.91 16.32 48.87
CA CYS A 334 16.82 15.56 49.48
C CYS A 334 16.82 15.54 51.02
N ARG A 335 17.91 15.91 51.69
CA ARG A 335 17.97 15.95 53.17
C ARG A 335 16.97 16.94 53.77
N SER A 336 16.68 16.82 55.07
CA SER A 336 15.66 17.66 55.72
C SER A 336 15.99 19.15 55.63
N LYS A 337 14.96 19.96 55.38
CA LYS A 337 15.04 21.43 55.38
C LYS A 337 15.59 21.99 56.70
N SER A 338 15.29 21.31 57.81
CA SER A 338 15.74 21.70 59.16
C SER A 338 17.27 21.66 59.35
N GLN A 339 18.00 20.97 58.48
CA GLN A 339 19.46 20.91 58.49
C GLN A 339 20.12 22.07 57.73
N TYR A 340 19.34 22.97 57.14
CA TYR A 340 19.83 24.15 56.44
C TYR A 340 19.54 25.43 57.25
N PRO A 341 20.52 26.35 57.40
CA PRO A 341 20.34 27.58 58.16
C PRO A 341 19.16 28.44 57.70
N ASN A 342 18.83 28.40 56.40
CA ASN A 342 17.76 29.19 55.80
C ASN A 342 16.46 28.38 55.57
N GLY A 343 16.44 27.09 55.92
CA GLY A 343 15.30 26.21 55.64
C GLY A 343 15.13 25.80 54.16
N ASP A 344 16.03 26.27 53.29
CA ASP A 344 16.01 25.99 51.86
C ASP A 344 17.02 24.90 51.48
N ARG A 345 16.55 23.91 50.71
CA ARG A 345 17.38 22.84 50.17
C ARG A 345 18.01 23.29 48.85
N PRO A 346 19.26 22.90 48.55
CA PRO A 346 19.83 23.10 47.24
C PRO A 346 18.98 22.39 46.19
N SER A 347 18.83 23.02 45.02
CA SER A 347 18.12 22.44 43.90
C SER A 347 18.94 21.33 43.25
N VAL A 348 18.28 20.24 42.87
CA VAL A 348 18.88 19.18 42.05
C VAL A 348 18.86 19.58 40.58
N GLN A 349 19.91 19.21 39.86
CA GLN A 349 20.11 19.54 38.45
C GLN A 349 20.19 18.27 37.64
N PHE A 350 19.37 18.16 36.59
CA PHE A 350 19.33 16.95 35.77
C PHE A 350 18.93 17.22 34.34
N THR A 351 19.28 16.29 33.47
CA THR A 351 18.80 16.22 32.09
C THR A 351 17.81 15.07 31.97
N LEU A 352 16.59 15.37 31.53
CA LEU A 352 15.60 14.36 31.21
C LEU A 352 15.68 14.04 29.72
N GLN A 353 16.03 12.80 29.39
CA GLN A 353 15.97 12.29 28.02
C GLN A 353 14.74 11.40 27.86
N LEU A 354 13.82 11.83 27.01
CA LEU A 354 12.62 11.12 26.63
C LEU A 354 12.88 10.37 25.33
N SER A 355 12.56 9.08 25.30
CA SER A 355 12.54 8.24 24.12
C SER A 355 11.12 7.74 23.90
N MET A 356 10.56 8.00 22.73
CA MET A 356 9.19 7.64 22.41
C MET A 356 9.12 6.76 21.15
N THR A 357 8.21 5.81 21.20
CA THR A 357 7.84 4.96 20.05
C THR A 357 6.39 5.22 19.75
N ILE A 358 6.08 5.62 18.51
CA ILE A 358 4.73 6.04 18.10
C ILE A 358 4.14 4.96 17.19
N ASP A 359 2.94 4.48 17.52
CA ASP A 359 2.26 3.51 16.65
C ASP A 359 1.92 4.17 15.30
N GLY A 360 2.27 3.48 14.20
CA GLY A 360 2.05 3.98 12.84
C GLY A 360 3.20 4.83 12.28
N ARG A 361 4.27 5.06 13.05
CA ARG A 361 5.51 5.67 12.56
C ARG A 361 6.69 4.76 12.86
N VAL A 362 7.53 4.51 11.87
CA VAL A 362 8.72 3.66 12.03
C VAL A 362 9.82 4.46 12.71
N GLY A 363 10.45 3.87 13.73
CA GLY A 363 11.58 4.44 14.46
C GLY A 363 11.24 4.88 15.88
N SER A 364 12.28 5.23 16.64
CA SER A 364 12.18 5.90 17.94
C SER A 364 12.55 7.37 17.79
N PHE A 365 11.82 8.23 18.51
CA PHE A 365 12.06 9.67 18.53
C PHE A 365 12.50 10.07 19.93
N GLY A 366 13.43 11.02 20.01
CA GLY A 366 13.97 11.48 21.28
C GLY A 366 13.72 12.97 21.47
N SER A 367 13.43 13.38 22.70
CA SER A 367 13.50 14.77 23.15
C SER A 367 14.32 14.83 24.43
N SER A 368 15.08 15.90 24.64
CA SER A 368 15.87 16.08 25.85
C SER A 368 15.73 17.50 26.36
N THR A 369 15.65 17.63 27.67
CA THR A 369 15.47 18.91 28.34
C THR A 369 16.28 18.94 29.61
N THR A 370 16.94 20.06 29.87
CA THR A 370 17.76 20.28 31.05
C THR A 370 16.97 21.06 32.09
N VAL A 371 17.12 20.67 33.36
CA VAL A 371 16.49 21.30 34.50
C VAL A 371 17.57 21.67 35.49
N ASN A 372 17.74 22.97 35.70
CA ASN A 372 18.79 23.49 36.59
C ASN A 372 18.28 23.80 38.00
N ASN A 373 16.96 23.87 38.19
CA ASN A 373 16.33 24.27 39.45
C ASN A 373 15.13 23.37 39.75
N ALA A 374 15.38 22.14 40.17
CA ALA A 374 14.33 21.25 40.66
C ALA A 374 14.45 21.04 42.17
N ASN A 375 13.31 21.01 42.85
CA ASN A 375 13.27 20.61 44.25
C ASN A 375 13.24 19.08 44.31
N CYS A 376 13.98 18.48 45.26
CA CYS A 376 13.89 17.04 45.47
C CYS A 376 12.44 16.66 45.89
N PRO A 377 11.83 15.64 45.25
CA PRO A 377 10.43 15.27 45.48
C PRO A 377 10.18 14.62 46.85
N ILE A 378 11.23 14.10 47.49
CA ILE A 378 11.19 13.50 48.82
C ILE A 378 11.95 14.38 49.82
N GLU A 379 11.66 14.21 51.11
CA GLU A 379 12.44 14.80 52.20
C GLU A 379 12.87 13.69 53.16
N LEU A 380 14.17 13.58 53.38
CA LEU A 380 14.71 12.59 54.31
C LEU A 380 14.54 13.04 55.76
N PRO A 381 14.36 12.10 56.72
CA PRO A 381 14.28 12.43 58.14
C PRO A 381 15.59 13.06 58.64
N THR A 382 15.54 13.82 59.73
CA THR A 382 16.72 14.52 60.28
C THR A 382 17.89 13.63 60.66
N ASN A 383 17.62 12.35 60.92
CA ASN A 383 18.62 11.33 61.27
C ASN A 383 18.98 10.43 60.08
N SER A 384 18.74 10.89 58.85
CA SER A 384 19.06 10.12 57.64
C SER A 384 20.56 10.13 57.35
N VAL A 385 21.18 8.95 57.48
CA VAL A 385 22.55 8.57 57.09
C VAL A 385 23.70 9.31 57.76
#